data_AF-A0A8S0UHJ3-F1
#
_entry.id   AF-A0A8S0UHJ3-F1
#
_cell.length_a   1.000
_cell.length_b   1.000
_cell.length_c   1.000
_cell.angle_alpha   90.00
_cell.angle_beta   90.00
_cell.angle_gamma   90.00
#
_symmetry.space_group_name_H-M   'P 1'
#
loop_
_entity.id
_entity.type
_entity.pdbx_description
1 polymer ?
#
loop_
_entity_poly.entity_id
_entity_poly.type
_entity_poly.pdbx_seq_one_letter_code
_entity_poly.pdbx_strand_id
1 'polypeptide(L)'
;MEAQEQEEQEQLVTPWKVSAEKGGKIDYDKLIDKFGCQRLDQSLVDRVAGLTGRSPHVFLRRGVFFAHRDFSDILDAYEKGQKFYLYTGRGPSSEALHLGHLVPFMFTKYLQDAFKVPLVIQLTDDEKCMWKNLTVEESQRLARENAKDIIACGFDVSRTFIFSDFDYVGGSFYKNMVKIAKCVTYNKVVGIFGFSGEDHIGKVSFPPVQAAPSFPSSFLHLFSGKDDLRCLIPCAIDQDPYFRMTRDVAPRIGYHKPALIESSFFPALQGETGKMSANDPNSAIYVTDSGRDIKNKINKYAFSGGQDSIENHRKYGANLEVDIPIKYLDFFLEDDVELEHIRKEYGTGRMLTGEVKKRLIEVLTEMVERHRRARATVTDEMVDVFMAIRPLPNMFN
;
A
#
# COMPACT_ATOMS: atom_id res chain seq x y z
N MET A 1 14.10 -45.33 14.88
CA MET A 1 13.84 -43.93 15.26
C MET A 1 13.90 -43.12 13.98
N GLU A 2 12.76 -42.99 13.31
CA GLU A 2 12.62 -42.07 12.19
C GLU A 2 12.56 -40.66 12.77
N ALA A 3 13.52 -39.82 12.41
CA ALA A 3 13.44 -38.40 12.67
C ALA A 3 12.27 -37.85 11.85
N GLN A 4 11.19 -37.45 12.53
CA GLN A 4 10.20 -36.58 11.93
C GLN A 4 10.91 -35.28 11.56
N GLU A 5 11.16 -35.07 10.26
CA GLU A 5 11.38 -33.73 9.72
C GLU A 5 10.18 -32.89 10.13
N GLN A 6 10.38 -31.99 11.09
CA GLN A 6 9.44 -30.91 11.33
C GLN A 6 9.45 -30.06 10.06
N GLU A 7 8.42 -30.15 9.23
CA GLU A 7 8.18 -29.16 8.17
C GLU A 7 8.25 -27.76 8.81
N GLU A 8 9.26 -26.98 8.42
CA GLU A 8 9.33 -25.56 8.74
C GLU A 8 8.06 -24.91 8.18
N GLN A 9 7.11 -24.58 9.06
CA GLN A 9 5.91 -23.87 8.65
C GLN A 9 6.28 -22.42 8.31
N GLU A 10 6.45 -22.17 7.01
CA GLU A 10 6.78 -20.86 6.45
C GLU A 10 5.74 -19.76 6.78
N GLN A 11 6.19 -18.50 6.85
CA GLN A 11 5.31 -17.32 6.88
C GLN A 11 4.27 -17.32 5.73
N LEU A 12 3.04 -16.95 6.05
CA LEU A 12 1.92 -16.88 5.11
C LEU A 12 1.63 -15.42 4.75
N VAL A 13 1.91 -15.06 3.50
CA VAL A 13 1.59 -13.74 2.92
C VAL A 13 0.76 -13.94 1.67
N THR A 14 -0.52 -13.56 1.74
CA THR A 14 -1.46 -13.52 0.63
C THR A 14 -2.18 -12.17 0.62
N PRO A 15 -2.90 -11.81 -0.47
CA PRO A 15 -3.66 -10.56 -0.51
C PRO A 15 -4.73 -10.43 0.59
N TRP A 16 -5.13 -11.53 1.22
CA TRP A 16 -6.18 -11.56 2.24
C TRP A 16 -5.67 -11.85 3.65
N LYS A 17 -4.52 -12.51 3.80
CA LYS A 17 -4.01 -12.94 5.10
C LYS A 17 -2.50 -12.79 5.16
N VAL A 18 -2.05 -12.17 6.26
CA VAL A 18 -0.64 -12.04 6.62
C VAL A 18 -0.48 -12.63 8.02
N SER A 19 0.38 -13.63 8.16
CA SER A 19 0.74 -14.19 9.46
C SER A 19 2.18 -14.68 9.45
N ALA A 20 2.95 -14.28 10.45
CA ALA A 20 4.32 -14.72 10.67
C ALA A 20 4.39 -16.11 11.33
N GLU A 21 5.57 -16.72 11.31
CA GLU A 21 5.85 -18.00 11.96
C GLU A 21 5.68 -17.89 13.49
N LYS A 22 4.84 -18.73 14.10
CA LYS A 22 4.64 -18.88 15.57
C LYS A 22 4.64 -17.55 16.37
N GLY A 23 3.98 -16.51 15.87
CA GLY A 23 3.88 -15.21 16.57
C GLY A 23 5.16 -14.36 16.51
N GLY A 24 6.10 -14.68 15.62
CA GLY A 24 7.27 -13.87 15.29
C GLY A 24 6.96 -12.69 14.37
N LYS A 25 8.00 -12.09 13.80
CA LYS A 25 7.92 -11.00 12.81
C LYS A 25 7.97 -11.53 11.39
N ILE A 26 7.44 -10.77 10.44
CA ILE A 26 7.58 -11.06 9.00
C ILE A 26 9.05 -10.88 8.61
N ASP A 27 9.62 -11.90 7.97
CA ASP A 27 10.97 -11.87 7.42
C ASP A 27 10.90 -11.38 5.98
N TYR A 28 11.16 -10.09 5.79
CA TYR A 28 11.06 -9.43 4.50
C TYR A 28 12.17 -9.87 3.52
N ASP A 29 13.34 -10.31 4.00
CA ASP A 29 14.41 -10.80 3.13
C ASP A 29 14.02 -12.16 2.55
N LYS A 30 13.48 -13.07 3.37
CA LYS A 30 12.88 -14.32 2.87
C LYS A 30 11.71 -14.08 1.92
N LEU A 31 10.93 -13.02 2.12
CA LEU A 31 9.85 -12.67 1.17
C LEU A 31 10.41 -12.25 -0.19
N ILE A 32 11.51 -11.49 -0.22
CA ILE A 32 12.16 -11.10 -1.49
C ILE A 32 12.53 -12.35 -2.28
N ASP A 33 13.18 -13.31 -1.62
CA ASP A 33 13.61 -14.56 -2.27
C ASP A 33 12.42 -15.41 -2.72
N LYS A 34 11.42 -15.59 -1.85
CA LYS A 34 10.23 -16.41 -2.12
C LYS A 34 9.38 -15.84 -3.27
N PHE A 35 9.20 -14.52 -3.30
CA PHE A 35 8.43 -13.86 -4.35
C PHE A 35 9.30 -13.63 -5.59
N GLY A 36 10.63 -13.63 -5.45
CA GLY A 36 11.59 -13.36 -6.52
C GLY A 36 11.55 -11.90 -6.96
N CYS A 37 11.30 -10.97 -6.05
CA CYS A 37 11.48 -9.54 -6.30
C CYS A 37 12.94 -9.11 -6.03
N GLN A 38 13.27 -7.84 -6.24
CA GLN A 38 14.61 -7.30 -6.05
C GLN A 38 14.62 -6.34 -4.86
N ARG A 39 15.73 -6.30 -4.11
CA ARG A 39 15.90 -5.35 -3.01
C ARG A 39 16.01 -3.93 -3.55
N LEU A 40 15.25 -3.00 -2.98
CA LEU A 40 15.43 -1.57 -3.20
C LEU A 40 16.61 -1.10 -2.35
N ASP A 41 17.73 -0.80 -3.02
CA ASP A 41 18.97 -0.37 -2.38
C ASP A 41 19.16 1.16 -2.41
N GLN A 42 20.20 1.63 -1.71
CA GLN A 42 20.52 3.04 -1.64
C GLN A 42 20.83 3.65 -3.01
N SER A 43 21.35 2.87 -3.96
CA SER A 43 21.67 3.37 -5.31
C SER A 43 20.40 3.80 -6.05
N LEU A 44 19.31 3.03 -5.93
CA LEU A 44 18.02 3.39 -6.51
C LEU A 44 17.38 4.59 -5.80
N VAL A 45 17.53 4.69 -4.48
CA VAL A 45 17.08 5.86 -3.71
C VAL A 45 17.77 7.13 -4.19
N ASP A 46 19.10 7.07 -4.35
CA ASP A 46 19.90 8.20 -4.83
C ASP A 46 19.55 8.56 -6.29
N ARG A 47 19.28 7.56 -7.14
CA ARG A 47 18.80 7.79 -8.51
C ARG A 47 17.45 8.51 -8.54
N VAL A 48 16.50 8.16 -7.67
CA VAL A 48 15.22 8.89 -7.55
C VAL A 48 15.47 10.35 -7.18
N ALA A 49 16.36 10.61 -6.22
CA ALA A 49 16.72 11.98 -5.85
C ALA A 49 17.33 12.76 -7.01
N GLY A 50 18.31 12.15 -7.69
CA GLY A 50 19.03 12.77 -8.81
C GLY A 50 18.13 13.08 -10.00
N LEU A 51 17.25 12.15 -10.38
CA LEU A 51 16.36 12.30 -11.54
C LEU A 51 15.21 13.29 -11.28
N THR A 52 14.70 13.36 -10.05
CA THR A 52 13.52 14.19 -9.73
C THR A 52 13.87 15.54 -9.11
N GLY A 53 15.12 15.72 -8.66
CA GLY A 53 15.55 16.90 -7.91
C GLY A 53 14.85 17.06 -6.56
N ARG A 54 14.18 16.00 -6.07
CA ARG A 54 13.47 16.00 -4.78
C ARG A 54 14.20 15.14 -3.77
N SER A 55 14.11 15.54 -2.50
CA SER A 55 14.56 14.67 -1.40
C SER A 55 13.79 13.34 -1.47
N PRO A 56 14.46 12.17 -1.31
CA PRO A 56 13.78 10.88 -1.20
C PRO A 56 12.74 10.91 -0.09
N HIS A 57 11.57 10.32 -0.33
CA HIS A 57 10.54 10.18 0.70
C HIS A 57 11.07 9.42 1.93
N VAL A 58 10.57 9.69 3.14
CA VAL A 58 10.94 8.95 4.37
C VAL A 58 10.85 7.45 4.18
N PHE A 59 9.85 6.99 3.44
CA PHE A 59 9.62 5.59 3.17
C PHE A 59 10.68 4.93 2.27
N LEU A 60 11.40 5.71 1.46
CA LEU A 60 12.58 5.23 0.73
C LEU A 60 13.80 5.23 1.64
N ARG A 61 14.05 6.35 2.34
CA ARG A 61 15.23 6.52 3.21
C ARG A 61 15.30 5.48 4.33
N ARG A 62 14.13 5.02 4.81
CA ARG A 62 14.00 4.10 5.94
C ARG A 62 13.65 2.67 5.52
N GLY A 63 13.67 2.35 4.22
CA GLY A 63 13.37 1.01 3.72
C GLY A 63 11.95 0.54 4.07
N VAL A 64 10.98 1.45 4.14
CA VAL A 64 9.56 1.07 4.23
C VAL A 64 9.12 0.49 2.88
N PHE A 65 9.46 1.17 1.78
CA PHE A 65 9.47 0.55 0.46
C PHE A 65 10.84 -0.09 0.26
N PHE A 66 10.86 -1.42 0.24
CA PHE A 66 12.08 -2.21 0.41
C PHE A 66 12.33 -3.18 -0.75
N ALA A 67 11.33 -3.45 -1.57
CA ALA A 67 11.43 -4.35 -2.71
C ALA A 67 10.85 -3.72 -3.98
N HIS A 68 11.27 -4.22 -5.14
CA HIS A 68 10.80 -3.74 -6.43
C HIS A 68 10.88 -4.81 -7.53
N ARG A 69 10.26 -4.52 -8.68
CA ARG A 69 10.45 -5.25 -9.94
C ARG A 69 10.56 -4.25 -11.08
N ASP A 70 11.63 -4.32 -11.85
CA ASP A 70 11.89 -3.46 -13.02
C ASP A 70 11.76 -1.95 -12.73
N PHE A 71 11.97 -1.52 -11.47
CA PHE A 71 11.96 -0.10 -11.11
C PHE A 71 13.14 0.64 -11.75
N SER A 72 14.30 -0.03 -11.89
CA SER A 72 15.42 0.45 -12.70
C SER A 72 14.99 0.85 -14.11
N ASP A 73 14.14 0.04 -14.74
CA ASP A 73 13.71 0.26 -16.13
C ASP A 73 12.78 1.47 -16.25
N ILE A 74 12.00 1.77 -15.19
CA ILE A 74 11.23 3.02 -15.09
C ILE A 74 12.17 4.22 -14.99
N LEU A 75 13.20 4.15 -14.14
CA LEU A 75 14.17 5.23 -13.98
C LEU A 75 14.95 5.47 -15.28
N ASP A 76 15.39 4.40 -15.95
CA ASP A 76 16.08 4.47 -17.25
C ASP A 76 15.18 5.07 -18.34
N ALA A 77 13.90 4.72 -18.36
CA ALA A 77 12.93 5.29 -19.29
C ALA A 77 12.72 6.79 -19.02
N TYR A 78 12.55 7.16 -17.74
CA TYR A 78 12.36 8.53 -17.32
C TYR A 78 13.58 9.41 -17.65
N GLU A 79 14.79 8.92 -17.41
CA GLU A 79 16.05 9.58 -17.76
C GLU A 79 16.17 9.86 -19.26
N LYS A 80 15.62 8.98 -20.10
CA LYS A 80 15.53 9.15 -21.57
C LYS A 80 14.38 10.05 -22.03
N GLY A 81 13.63 10.65 -21.10
CA GLY A 81 12.46 11.48 -21.38
C GLY A 81 11.20 10.69 -21.79
N GLN A 82 11.22 9.36 -21.63
CA GLN A 82 10.04 8.53 -21.89
C GLN A 82 9.02 8.69 -20.76
N LYS A 83 7.75 8.54 -21.12
CA LYS A 83 6.64 8.71 -20.20
C LYS A 83 6.21 7.35 -19.62
N PHE A 84 5.69 7.38 -18.40
CA PHE A 84 5.08 6.24 -17.72
C PHE A 84 3.92 6.74 -16.85
N TYR A 85 3.06 5.86 -16.37
CA TYR A 85 1.98 6.21 -15.44
C TYR A 85 2.03 5.37 -14.18
N LEU A 86 1.39 5.88 -13.13
CA LEU A 86 1.22 5.18 -11.87
C LEU A 86 -0.12 4.46 -11.84
N TYR A 87 -0.15 3.29 -11.21
CA TYR A 87 -1.37 2.58 -10.85
C TYR A 87 -1.27 2.11 -9.40
N THR A 88 -2.30 2.40 -8.61
CA THR A 88 -2.49 1.77 -7.31
C THR A 88 -3.98 1.50 -7.08
N GLY A 89 -4.35 0.90 -5.96
CA GLY A 89 -5.74 0.53 -5.73
C GLY A 89 -6.12 0.40 -4.26
N ARG A 90 -7.43 0.36 -4.03
CA ARG A 90 -8.04 0.16 -2.72
C ARG A 90 -9.30 -0.67 -2.86
N GLY A 91 -9.38 -1.75 -2.11
CA GLY A 91 -10.63 -2.46 -1.90
C GLY A 91 -11.45 -1.85 -0.76
N PRO A 92 -12.57 -1.15 -1.04
CA PRO A 92 -13.31 -0.38 -0.05
C PRO A 92 -14.16 -1.30 0.84
N SER A 93 -13.71 -1.54 2.07
CA SER A 93 -14.37 -2.46 3.01
C SER A 93 -14.80 -1.82 4.33
N SER A 94 -14.61 -0.50 4.48
CA SER A 94 -14.89 0.26 5.70
C SER A 94 -15.14 1.73 5.36
N GLU A 95 -15.87 2.44 6.21
CA GLU A 95 -16.21 3.87 6.04
C GLU A 95 -14.99 4.78 5.94
N ALA A 96 -13.91 4.44 6.66
CA ALA A 96 -12.72 5.26 6.75
C ALA A 96 -11.46 4.42 6.50
N LEU A 97 -10.44 5.08 5.95
CA LEU A 97 -9.08 4.56 5.93
C LEU A 97 -8.47 4.54 7.34
N HIS A 98 -7.50 3.66 7.55
CA HIS A 98 -6.61 3.68 8.70
C HIS A 98 -5.18 3.99 8.25
N LEU A 99 -4.28 4.28 9.18
CA LEU A 99 -2.91 4.72 8.86
C LEU A 99 -2.17 3.75 7.94
N GLY A 100 -2.37 2.44 8.09
CA GLY A 100 -1.78 1.45 7.18
C GLY A 100 -2.24 1.58 5.71
N HIS A 101 -3.47 2.06 5.46
CA HIS A 101 -3.93 2.32 4.09
C HIS A 101 -3.32 3.61 3.53
N LEU A 102 -2.94 4.58 4.37
CA LEU A 102 -2.32 5.81 3.91
C LEU A 102 -0.90 5.59 3.37
N VAL A 103 -0.17 4.57 3.84
CA VAL A 103 1.23 4.35 3.44
C VAL A 103 1.40 4.27 1.92
N PRO A 104 0.68 3.40 1.17
CA PRO A 104 0.80 3.37 -0.29
C PRO A 104 0.33 4.67 -0.96
N PHE A 105 -0.72 5.33 -0.46
CA PHE A 105 -1.23 6.57 -1.06
C PHE A 105 -0.31 7.76 -0.85
N MET A 106 0.25 7.94 0.35
CA MET A 106 1.25 8.98 0.64
C MET A 106 2.47 8.82 -0.27
N PHE A 107 2.93 7.58 -0.46
CA PHE A 107 4.05 7.31 -1.34
C PHE A 107 3.70 7.52 -2.82
N THR A 108 2.53 7.08 -3.26
CA THR A 108 2.06 7.29 -4.63
C THR A 108 1.92 8.78 -4.95
N LYS A 109 1.45 9.58 -3.98
CA LYS A 109 1.40 11.04 -4.12
C LYS A 109 2.80 11.61 -4.29
N TYR A 110 3.76 11.19 -3.46
CA TYR A 110 5.16 11.59 -3.62
C TYR A 110 5.69 11.26 -5.02
N LEU A 111 5.45 10.04 -5.52
CA LEU A 111 5.87 9.62 -6.86
C LEU A 111 5.21 10.47 -7.96
N GLN A 112 3.90 10.74 -7.86
CA GLN A 112 3.19 11.62 -8.79
C GLN A 112 3.83 13.02 -8.81
N ASP A 113 4.13 13.58 -7.65
CA ASP A 113 4.74 14.90 -7.52
C ASP A 113 6.18 14.96 -8.01
N ALA A 114 6.95 13.89 -7.81
CA ALA A 114 8.36 13.81 -8.16
C ALA A 114 8.56 13.58 -9.66
N PHE A 115 7.80 12.65 -10.25
CA PHE A 115 7.94 12.29 -11.65
C PHE A 115 7.00 13.06 -12.60
N LYS A 116 5.99 13.77 -12.07
CA LYS A 116 4.99 14.52 -12.85
C LYS A 116 4.23 13.65 -13.86
N VAL A 117 3.76 12.51 -13.38
CA VAL A 117 3.10 11.47 -14.18
C VAL A 117 1.62 11.30 -13.83
N PRO A 118 0.79 10.83 -14.78
CA PRO A 118 -0.59 10.45 -14.51
C PRO A 118 -0.69 9.28 -13.54
N LEU A 119 -1.81 9.22 -12.84
CA LEU A 119 -2.16 8.19 -11.87
C LEU A 119 -3.57 7.68 -12.14
N VAL A 120 -3.72 6.36 -12.14
CA VAL A 120 -5.03 5.70 -12.05
C VAL A 120 -5.17 4.99 -10.71
N ILE A 121 -6.31 5.15 -10.05
CA ILE A 121 -6.61 4.51 -8.76
C ILE A 121 -7.86 3.65 -8.92
N GLN A 122 -7.71 2.34 -8.75
CA GLN A 122 -8.82 1.39 -8.80
C GLN A 122 -9.49 1.25 -7.43
N LEU A 123 -10.81 1.33 -7.39
CA LEU A 123 -11.64 1.00 -6.24
C LEU A 123 -12.35 -0.33 -6.52
N THR A 124 -11.86 -1.40 -5.91
CA THR A 124 -12.34 -2.79 -6.15
C THR A 124 -13.59 -3.08 -5.32
N ASP A 125 -14.65 -2.31 -5.55
CA ASP A 125 -15.93 -2.48 -4.88
C ASP A 125 -16.66 -3.77 -5.29
N ASP A 126 -16.44 -4.24 -6.51
CA ASP A 126 -16.85 -5.58 -6.96
C ASP A 126 -16.16 -6.70 -6.16
N GLU A 127 -14.85 -6.60 -5.90
CA GLU A 127 -14.10 -7.50 -5.04
C GLU A 127 -14.70 -7.53 -3.64
N LYS A 128 -14.97 -6.36 -3.05
CA LYS A 128 -15.52 -6.33 -1.69
C LYS A 128 -16.95 -6.83 -1.62
N CYS A 129 -17.77 -6.59 -2.63
CA CYS A 129 -19.08 -7.22 -2.76
C CYS A 129 -18.96 -8.76 -2.81
N MET A 130 -17.92 -9.30 -3.45
CA MET A 130 -17.69 -10.74 -3.58
C MET A 130 -17.07 -11.39 -2.33
N TRP A 131 -16.16 -10.71 -1.63
CA TRP A 131 -15.44 -11.26 -0.47
C TRP A 131 -16.09 -10.96 0.87
N LYS A 132 -17.03 -10.00 0.92
CA LYS A 132 -17.72 -9.58 2.14
C LYS A 132 -19.23 -9.70 1.93
N ASN A 133 -19.97 -9.72 3.03
CA ASN A 133 -21.43 -9.69 3.00
C ASN A 133 -21.93 -8.25 2.80
N LEU A 134 -21.60 -7.64 1.65
CA LEU A 134 -22.01 -6.30 1.25
C LEU A 134 -22.92 -6.39 0.02
N THR A 135 -23.91 -5.49 -0.07
CA THR A 135 -24.67 -5.33 -1.32
C THR A 135 -23.85 -4.54 -2.33
N VAL A 136 -24.29 -4.53 -3.59
CA VAL A 136 -23.67 -3.73 -4.65
C VAL A 136 -23.73 -2.24 -4.28
N GLU A 137 -24.90 -1.76 -3.85
CA GLU A 137 -25.13 -0.36 -3.50
C GLU A 137 -24.24 0.09 -2.34
N GLU A 138 -24.10 -0.77 -1.32
CA GLU A 138 -23.23 -0.49 -0.18
C GLU A 138 -21.75 -0.48 -0.59
N SER A 139 -21.34 -1.39 -1.47
CA SER A 139 -19.97 -1.45 -1.97
C SER A 139 -19.61 -0.20 -2.80
N GLN A 140 -20.51 0.27 -3.67
CA GLN A 140 -20.35 1.52 -4.42
C GLN A 140 -20.35 2.74 -3.51
N ARG A 141 -21.21 2.77 -2.47
CA ARG A 141 -21.20 3.85 -1.46
C ARG A 141 -19.86 3.91 -0.74
N LEU A 142 -19.34 2.77 -0.29
CA LEU A 142 -18.02 2.69 0.36
C LEU A 142 -16.89 3.10 -0.58
N ALA A 143 -16.97 2.77 -1.88
CA ALA A 143 -16.02 3.24 -2.89
C ALA A 143 -15.97 4.77 -2.91
N ARG A 144 -17.13 5.43 -2.99
CA ARG A 144 -17.21 6.90 -3.00
C ARG A 144 -16.71 7.53 -1.70
N GLU A 145 -17.01 6.94 -0.54
CA GLU A 145 -16.47 7.45 0.74
C GLU A 145 -14.96 7.25 0.87
N ASN A 146 -14.41 6.13 0.38
CA ASN A 146 -12.97 5.89 0.35
C ASN A 146 -12.28 6.82 -0.67
N ALA A 147 -12.94 7.17 -1.78
CA ALA A 147 -12.44 8.17 -2.72
C ALA A 147 -12.22 9.53 -2.06
N LYS A 148 -13.08 9.95 -1.12
CA LYS A 148 -12.90 11.20 -0.34
C LYS A 148 -11.61 11.18 0.47
N ASP A 149 -11.34 10.08 1.17
CA ASP A 149 -10.08 9.93 1.93
C ASP A 149 -8.85 9.93 0.99
N ILE A 150 -8.95 9.27 -0.16
CA ILE A 150 -7.87 9.24 -1.15
C ILE A 150 -7.61 10.64 -1.70
N ILE A 151 -8.64 11.39 -2.09
CA ILE A 151 -8.53 12.78 -2.55
C ILE A 151 -7.90 13.67 -1.47
N ALA A 152 -8.24 13.45 -0.19
CA ALA A 152 -7.67 14.17 0.94
C ALA A 152 -6.16 13.95 1.14
N CYS A 153 -5.54 12.96 0.48
CA CYS A 153 -4.08 12.82 0.40
C CYS A 153 -3.41 13.90 -0.47
N GLY A 154 -4.23 14.65 -1.24
CA GLY A 154 -3.79 15.79 -2.04
C GLY A 154 -3.20 15.39 -3.38
N PHE A 155 -3.83 14.44 -4.07
CA PHE A 155 -3.51 14.09 -5.46
C PHE A 155 -3.91 15.22 -6.42
N ASP A 156 -3.16 15.39 -7.51
CA ASP A 156 -3.45 16.39 -8.53
C ASP A 156 -4.63 15.92 -9.40
N VAL A 157 -5.77 16.61 -9.31
CA VAL A 157 -6.97 16.34 -10.10
C VAL A 157 -6.70 16.39 -11.61
N SER A 158 -5.71 17.17 -12.07
CA SER A 158 -5.36 17.26 -13.49
C SER A 158 -4.56 16.05 -14.00
N ARG A 159 -4.18 15.12 -13.11
CA ARG A 159 -3.35 13.94 -13.41
C ARG A 159 -3.89 12.64 -12.83
N THR A 160 -4.99 12.71 -12.09
CA THR A 160 -5.48 11.56 -11.31
C THR A 160 -6.87 11.19 -11.78
N PHE A 161 -7.04 9.91 -12.09
CA PHE A 161 -8.33 9.30 -12.38
C PHE A 161 -8.59 8.20 -11.34
N ILE A 162 -9.69 8.31 -10.62
CA ILE A 162 -10.13 7.31 -9.64
C ILE A 162 -11.33 6.61 -10.24
N PHE A 163 -11.45 5.29 -10.14
CA PHE A 163 -12.63 4.60 -10.70
C PHE A 163 -13.11 3.47 -9.80
N SER A 164 -14.44 3.32 -9.74
CA SER A 164 -15.11 2.13 -9.24
C SER A 164 -15.10 1.05 -10.31
N ASP A 165 -14.87 -0.20 -9.93
CA ASP A 165 -14.94 -1.31 -10.87
C ASP A 165 -16.38 -1.51 -11.38
N PHE A 166 -17.40 -1.40 -10.51
CA PHE A 166 -18.80 -1.45 -10.95
C PHE A 166 -19.16 -0.39 -11.99
N ASP A 167 -18.59 0.82 -11.89
CA ASP A 167 -18.93 1.94 -12.78
C ASP A 167 -18.08 2.00 -14.05
N TYR A 168 -16.84 1.51 -14.03
CA TYR A 168 -15.89 1.67 -15.13
C TYR A 168 -15.65 0.40 -15.96
N VAL A 169 -15.87 -0.79 -15.39
CA VAL A 169 -15.61 -2.07 -16.09
C VAL A 169 -16.55 -2.20 -17.29
N GLY A 170 -15.96 -2.06 -18.47
CA GLY A 170 -16.65 -2.13 -19.75
C GLY A 170 -15.69 -1.82 -20.90
N GLY A 171 -16.22 -1.72 -22.12
CA GLY A 171 -15.46 -1.23 -23.27
C GLY A 171 -14.07 -1.85 -23.44
N SER A 172 -13.02 -1.00 -23.47
CA SER A 172 -11.63 -1.46 -23.62
C SER A 172 -11.06 -2.12 -22.37
N PHE A 173 -11.52 -1.73 -21.17
CA PHE A 173 -11.12 -2.37 -19.92
C PHE A 173 -11.51 -3.86 -19.93
N TYR A 174 -12.77 -4.15 -20.25
CA TYR A 174 -13.27 -5.51 -20.35
C TYR A 174 -12.56 -6.32 -21.45
N LYS A 175 -12.21 -5.69 -22.59
CA LYS A 175 -11.39 -6.36 -23.63
C LYS A 175 -10.03 -6.81 -23.09
N ASN A 176 -9.37 -5.99 -22.26
CA ASN A 176 -8.11 -6.39 -21.63
C ASN A 176 -8.33 -7.48 -20.58
N MET A 177 -9.40 -7.42 -19.77
CA MET A 177 -9.76 -8.52 -18.87
C MET A 177 -9.89 -9.85 -19.61
N VAL A 178 -10.58 -9.88 -20.75
CA VAL A 178 -10.73 -11.11 -21.57
C VAL A 178 -9.39 -11.60 -22.12
N LYS A 179 -8.53 -10.70 -22.62
CA LYS A 179 -7.17 -11.05 -23.09
C LYS A 179 -6.35 -11.70 -21.98
N ILE A 180 -6.43 -11.14 -20.77
CA ILE A 180 -5.71 -11.63 -19.59
C ILE A 180 -6.28 -12.99 -19.15
N ALA A 181 -7.60 -13.10 -19.02
CA ALA A 181 -8.28 -14.33 -18.63
C ALA A 181 -7.95 -15.50 -19.56
N LYS A 182 -7.85 -15.28 -20.89
CA LYS A 182 -7.42 -16.31 -21.84
C LYS A 182 -5.98 -16.81 -21.63
N CYS A 183 -5.16 -16.07 -20.88
CA CYS A 183 -3.78 -16.43 -20.59
C CYS A 183 -3.60 -17.12 -19.22
N VAL A 184 -4.60 -17.10 -18.36
CA VAL A 184 -4.54 -17.59 -16.98
C VAL A 184 -5.51 -18.77 -16.81
N THR A 185 -4.97 -19.94 -16.49
CA THR A 185 -5.79 -21.15 -16.25
C THR A 185 -6.28 -21.20 -14.81
N TYR A 186 -7.33 -22.00 -14.56
CA TYR A 186 -7.80 -22.24 -13.20
C TYR A 186 -6.68 -22.74 -12.27
N ASN A 187 -5.89 -23.72 -12.72
CA ASN A 187 -4.76 -24.25 -11.94
C ASN A 187 -3.75 -23.15 -11.55
N LYS A 188 -3.55 -22.12 -12.38
CA LYS A 188 -2.67 -21.00 -12.04
C LYS A 188 -3.27 -20.16 -10.91
N VAL A 189 -4.56 -19.80 -10.98
CA VAL A 189 -5.17 -19.03 -9.89
C VAL A 189 -5.29 -19.83 -8.60
N VAL A 190 -5.48 -21.14 -8.66
CA VAL A 190 -5.37 -22.03 -7.48
C VAL A 190 -3.95 -21.97 -6.90
N GLY A 191 -2.90 -22.09 -7.71
CA GLY A 191 -1.53 -22.04 -7.23
C GLY A 191 -1.08 -20.68 -6.68
N ILE A 192 -1.58 -19.58 -7.25
CA ILE A 192 -1.19 -18.21 -6.87
C ILE A 192 -2.00 -17.69 -5.69
N PHE A 193 -3.30 -17.96 -5.69
CA PHE A 193 -4.26 -17.36 -4.76
C PHE A 193 -4.86 -18.37 -3.77
N GLY A 194 -4.64 -19.67 -3.93
CA GLY A 194 -5.18 -20.69 -3.04
C GLY A 194 -6.68 -20.89 -3.17
N PHE A 195 -7.28 -20.54 -4.30
CA PHE A 195 -8.70 -20.83 -4.55
C PHE A 195 -8.99 -22.32 -4.56
N SER A 196 -10.22 -22.68 -4.20
CA SER A 196 -10.71 -24.05 -4.15
C SER A 196 -11.97 -24.23 -5.01
N GLY A 197 -12.38 -25.47 -5.24
CA GLY A 197 -13.63 -25.78 -5.95
C GLY A 197 -14.91 -25.25 -5.27
N GLU A 198 -14.81 -24.82 -4.00
CA GLU A 198 -15.90 -24.23 -3.23
C GLU A 198 -16.00 -22.70 -3.43
N ASP A 199 -14.96 -22.05 -3.98
CA ASP A 199 -14.99 -20.63 -4.25
C ASP A 199 -15.88 -20.31 -5.46
N HIS A 200 -16.74 -19.31 -5.32
CA HIS A 200 -17.62 -18.90 -6.41
C HIS A 200 -16.84 -18.33 -7.59
N ILE A 201 -17.38 -18.51 -8.80
CA ILE A 201 -16.74 -18.16 -10.07
C ILE A 201 -16.28 -16.69 -10.14
N GLY A 202 -16.98 -15.79 -9.43
CA GLY A 202 -16.59 -14.38 -9.32
C GLY A 202 -15.21 -14.17 -8.68
N LYS A 203 -14.86 -14.90 -7.61
CA LYS A 203 -13.52 -14.78 -7.00
C LYS A 203 -12.45 -15.27 -7.95
N VAL A 204 -12.73 -16.40 -8.60
CA VAL A 204 -11.82 -17.05 -9.55
C VAL A 204 -11.56 -16.17 -10.77
N SER A 205 -12.55 -15.38 -11.20
CA SER A 205 -12.47 -14.48 -12.35
C SER A 205 -12.06 -13.04 -12.02
N PHE A 206 -11.85 -12.71 -10.75
CA PHE A 206 -11.43 -11.37 -10.33
C PHE A 206 -9.98 -10.99 -10.68
N PRO A 207 -8.95 -11.87 -10.63
CA PRO A 207 -7.57 -11.44 -10.89
C PRO A 207 -7.34 -10.69 -12.22
N PRO A 208 -8.00 -11.02 -13.34
CA PRO A 208 -8.01 -10.19 -14.54
C PRO A 208 -8.51 -8.75 -14.35
N VAL A 209 -9.46 -8.49 -13.46
CA VAL A 209 -9.99 -7.15 -13.12
C VAL A 209 -8.87 -6.29 -12.54
N GLN A 210 -8.12 -6.82 -11.57
CA GLN A 210 -6.99 -6.11 -10.95
C GLN A 210 -5.74 -6.04 -11.85
N ALA A 211 -5.59 -6.96 -12.80
CA ALA A 211 -4.47 -6.94 -13.74
C ALA A 211 -4.66 -5.89 -14.86
N ALA A 212 -5.90 -5.69 -15.32
CA ALA A 212 -6.20 -4.83 -16.47
C ALA A 212 -5.72 -3.36 -16.36
N PRO A 213 -5.76 -2.68 -15.20
CA PRO A 213 -5.25 -1.32 -15.04
C PRO A 213 -3.74 -1.19 -15.27
N SER A 214 -2.99 -2.30 -15.28
CA SER A 214 -1.57 -2.33 -15.60
C SER A 214 -1.26 -2.05 -17.07
N PHE A 215 -2.30 -1.97 -17.92
CA PHE A 215 -2.17 -1.74 -19.36
C PHE A 215 -2.86 -0.44 -19.78
N PRO A 216 -2.17 0.47 -20.49
CA PRO A 216 -2.68 1.80 -20.82
C PRO A 216 -3.94 1.76 -21.70
N SER A 217 -4.11 0.73 -22.53
CA SER A 217 -5.29 0.57 -23.39
C SER A 217 -6.60 0.31 -22.62
N SER A 218 -6.53 0.02 -21.31
CA SER A 218 -7.70 0.02 -20.41
C SER A 218 -8.26 1.43 -20.20
N PHE A 219 -7.49 2.48 -20.49
CA PHE A 219 -7.84 3.88 -20.29
C PHE A 219 -7.65 4.71 -21.57
N LEU A 220 -8.33 4.33 -22.67
CA LEU A 220 -8.21 5.03 -23.95
C LEU A 220 -8.50 6.54 -23.87
N HIS A 221 -9.36 6.96 -22.95
CA HIS A 221 -9.67 8.37 -22.71
C HIS A 221 -8.49 9.17 -22.12
N LEU A 222 -7.52 8.49 -21.51
CA LEU A 222 -6.25 9.06 -21.01
C LEU A 222 -5.10 8.80 -21.99
N PHE A 223 -4.96 7.56 -22.44
CA PHE A 223 -3.75 7.06 -23.11
C PHE A 223 -3.98 6.72 -24.59
N SER A 224 -4.90 7.40 -25.26
CA SER A 224 -5.14 7.19 -26.69
C SER A 224 -3.84 7.27 -27.51
N GLY A 225 -3.55 6.20 -28.26
CA GLY A 225 -2.35 6.06 -29.08
C GLY A 225 -1.05 5.84 -28.31
N LYS A 226 -1.10 5.56 -27.00
CA LYS A 226 0.08 5.35 -26.14
C LYS A 226 0.11 3.94 -25.53
N ASP A 227 -0.01 2.93 -26.38
CA ASP A 227 -0.10 1.52 -25.98
C ASP A 227 1.21 0.97 -25.38
N ASP A 228 2.33 1.69 -25.56
CA ASP A 228 3.68 1.36 -25.09
C ASP A 228 4.05 2.02 -23.74
N LEU A 229 3.12 2.75 -23.11
CA LEU A 229 3.35 3.34 -21.79
C LEU A 229 3.68 2.27 -20.75
N ARG A 230 4.71 2.55 -19.96
CA ARG A 230 5.07 1.75 -18.79
C ARG A 230 4.15 2.09 -17.63
N CYS A 231 3.85 1.10 -16.81
CA CYS A 231 3.10 1.23 -15.58
C CYS A 231 4.02 0.96 -14.39
N LEU A 232 4.05 1.86 -13.40
CA LEU A 232 4.67 1.62 -12.09
C LEU A 232 3.57 1.47 -11.04
N ILE A 233 3.65 0.40 -10.25
CA ILE A 233 2.64 0.03 -9.26
C ILE A 233 3.22 0.13 -7.85
N PRO A 234 2.89 1.18 -7.08
CA PRO A 234 3.18 1.25 -5.66
C PRO A 234 2.12 0.48 -4.87
N CYS A 235 2.54 -0.55 -4.12
CA CYS A 235 1.63 -1.36 -3.30
C CYS A 235 2.36 -1.92 -2.07
N ALA A 236 1.62 -2.51 -1.13
CA ALA A 236 2.24 -3.39 -0.15
C ALA A 236 2.55 -4.75 -0.79
N ILE A 237 3.54 -5.48 -0.25
CA ILE A 237 4.03 -6.73 -0.86
C ILE A 237 2.97 -7.85 -0.94
N ASP A 238 1.88 -7.78 -0.16
CA ASP A 238 0.77 -8.74 -0.26
C ASP A 238 0.02 -8.68 -1.60
N GLN A 239 0.20 -7.62 -2.40
CA GLN A 239 -0.39 -7.49 -3.72
C GLN A 239 0.49 -8.07 -4.86
N ASP A 240 1.76 -8.42 -4.59
CA ASP A 240 2.67 -9.01 -5.60
C ASP A 240 2.05 -10.20 -6.36
N PRO A 241 1.29 -11.14 -5.74
CA PRO A 241 0.72 -12.27 -6.47
C PRO A 241 -0.12 -11.88 -7.70
N TYR A 242 -0.90 -10.79 -7.62
CA TYR A 242 -1.68 -10.28 -8.76
C TYR A 242 -0.78 -9.78 -9.89
N PHE A 243 0.30 -9.09 -9.54
CA PHE A 243 1.15 -8.43 -10.52
C PHE A 243 2.25 -9.34 -11.04
N ARG A 244 2.70 -10.33 -10.27
CA ARG A 244 3.48 -11.46 -10.76
C ARG A 244 2.72 -12.21 -11.85
N MET A 245 1.44 -12.53 -11.62
CA MET A 245 0.55 -13.08 -12.65
C MET A 245 0.45 -12.13 -13.86
N THR A 246 0.26 -10.84 -13.61
CA THR A 246 0.12 -9.82 -14.67
C THR A 246 1.37 -9.72 -15.55
N ARG A 247 2.57 -9.79 -14.94
CA ARG A 247 3.87 -9.76 -15.63
C ARG A 247 4.10 -10.99 -16.52
N ASP A 248 3.60 -12.15 -16.13
CA ASP A 248 3.65 -13.37 -16.96
C ASP A 248 2.70 -13.29 -18.17
N VAL A 249 1.60 -12.55 -18.02
CA VAL A 249 0.60 -12.35 -19.07
C VAL A 249 1.00 -11.26 -20.06
N ALA A 250 1.54 -10.14 -19.58
CA ALA A 250 1.85 -8.94 -20.37
C ALA A 250 2.51 -9.21 -21.74
N PRO A 251 3.63 -9.95 -21.86
CA PRO A 251 4.27 -10.19 -23.16
C PRO A 251 3.42 -11.04 -24.11
N ARG A 252 2.52 -11.89 -23.58
CA ARG A 252 1.64 -12.75 -24.39
C ARG A 252 0.50 -11.99 -25.05
N ILE A 253 0.20 -10.79 -24.53
CA ILE A 253 -0.85 -9.90 -25.04
C ILE A 253 -0.28 -8.61 -25.64
N GLY A 254 1.05 -8.54 -25.81
CA GLY A 254 1.73 -7.46 -26.52
C GLY A 254 1.98 -6.18 -25.71
N TYR A 255 1.99 -6.25 -24.37
CA TYR A 255 2.27 -5.10 -23.51
C TYR A 255 3.56 -5.25 -22.71
N HIS A 256 4.06 -4.11 -22.22
CA HIS A 256 5.15 -4.10 -21.25
C HIS A 256 4.70 -4.72 -19.93
N LYS A 257 5.65 -5.39 -19.26
CA LYS A 257 5.45 -5.84 -17.89
C LYS A 257 5.30 -4.60 -16.98
N PRO A 258 4.31 -4.56 -16.06
CA PRO A 258 4.28 -3.51 -15.06
C PRO A 258 5.49 -3.62 -14.11
N ALA A 259 6.06 -2.48 -13.76
CA ALA A 259 7.03 -2.36 -12.70
C ALA A 259 6.33 -2.25 -11.34
N LEU A 260 7.00 -2.67 -10.27
CA LEU A 260 6.47 -2.64 -8.91
C LEU A 260 7.45 -1.95 -7.96
N ILE A 261 6.91 -1.30 -6.94
CA ILE A 261 7.65 -0.82 -5.78
C ILE A 261 6.82 -1.14 -4.52
N GLU A 262 7.40 -1.92 -3.61
CA GLU A 262 6.65 -2.71 -2.63
C GLU A 262 7.00 -2.30 -1.20
N SER A 263 5.97 -2.00 -0.41
CA SER A 263 6.11 -1.66 1.00
C SER A 263 6.03 -2.86 1.92
N SER A 264 6.69 -2.73 3.07
CA SER A 264 6.43 -3.54 4.25
C SER A 264 5.01 -3.28 4.79
N PHE A 265 4.55 -4.15 5.69
CA PHE A 265 3.26 -3.98 6.35
C PHE A 265 3.32 -2.97 7.48
N PHE A 266 2.32 -2.10 7.54
CA PHE A 266 2.13 -1.24 8.69
C PHE A 266 1.58 -2.06 9.89
N PRO A 267 2.27 -2.08 11.04
CA PRO A 267 1.94 -3.00 12.12
C PRO A 267 0.64 -2.61 12.85
N ALA A 268 -0.06 -3.61 13.39
CA ALA A 268 -1.19 -3.39 14.28
C ALA A 268 -0.72 -2.83 15.64
N LEU A 269 -1.61 -2.19 16.39
CA LEU A 269 -1.27 -1.63 17.70
C LEU A 269 -0.76 -2.70 18.69
N GLN A 270 -1.30 -3.90 18.63
CA GLN A 270 -0.99 -4.99 19.56
C GLN A 270 0.36 -5.68 19.31
N GLY A 271 1.01 -5.46 18.16
CA GLY A 271 2.26 -6.14 17.80
C GLY A 271 2.38 -6.53 16.33
N GLU A 272 3.45 -7.25 16.01
CA GLU A 272 3.87 -7.59 14.64
C GLU A 272 3.29 -8.89 14.07
N THR A 273 2.44 -9.59 14.82
CA THR A 273 1.92 -10.90 14.41
C THR A 273 0.95 -10.86 13.22
N GLY A 274 0.57 -9.66 12.76
CA GLY A 274 -0.26 -9.47 11.59
C GLY A 274 -0.39 -8.02 11.12
N LYS A 275 -1.11 -7.84 10.00
CA LYS A 275 -1.46 -6.54 9.42
C LYS A 275 -2.60 -5.88 10.21
N MET A 276 -2.59 -4.55 10.29
CA MET A 276 -3.74 -3.78 10.77
C MET A 276 -5.00 -4.14 9.97
N SER A 277 -6.08 -4.49 10.68
CA SER A 277 -7.33 -4.94 10.06
C SER A 277 -8.50 -4.10 10.57
N ALA A 278 -9.36 -3.67 9.63
CA ALA A 278 -10.59 -2.96 9.97
C ALA A 278 -11.57 -3.77 10.83
N ASN A 279 -11.35 -5.10 10.96
CA ASN A 279 -12.20 -5.98 11.77
C ASN A 279 -11.99 -5.85 13.28
N ASP A 280 -10.86 -5.29 13.74
CA ASP A 280 -10.64 -4.95 15.15
C ASP A 280 -10.46 -3.43 15.31
N PRO A 281 -11.50 -2.70 15.78
CA PRO A 281 -11.46 -1.26 15.99
C PRO A 281 -10.35 -0.79 16.95
N ASN A 282 -9.86 -1.67 17.84
CA ASN A 282 -8.79 -1.37 18.77
C ASN A 282 -7.40 -1.67 18.20
N SER A 283 -7.31 -2.32 17.03
CA SER A 283 -6.04 -2.63 16.37
C SER A 283 -5.50 -1.50 15.51
N ALA A 284 -6.35 -0.51 15.20
CA ALA A 284 -6.11 0.49 14.17
C ALA A 284 -6.34 1.93 14.63
N ILE A 285 -5.53 2.84 14.09
CA ILE A 285 -5.77 4.28 14.14
C ILE A 285 -6.39 4.69 12.80
N TYR A 286 -7.60 5.24 12.87
CA TYR A 286 -8.36 5.68 11.70
C TYR A 286 -8.08 7.14 11.38
N VAL A 287 -8.22 7.52 10.11
CA VAL A 287 -8.08 8.92 9.67
C VAL A 287 -9.21 9.83 10.18
N THR A 288 -10.22 9.25 10.81
CA THR A 288 -11.36 9.93 11.45
C THR A 288 -11.23 10.00 12.98
N ASP A 289 -10.22 9.36 13.58
CA ASP A 289 -10.00 9.40 15.03
C ASP A 289 -9.72 10.85 15.49
N SER A 290 -10.23 11.23 16.66
CA SER A 290 -9.85 12.52 17.29
C SER A 290 -8.48 12.40 17.98
N GLY A 291 -7.83 13.52 18.28
CA GLY A 291 -6.61 13.51 19.10
C GLY A 291 -6.78 12.77 20.45
N ARG A 292 -7.99 12.78 21.03
CA ARG A 292 -8.32 11.99 22.23
C ARG A 292 -8.33 10.49 21.95
N ASP A 293 -8.92 10.07 20.84
CA ASP A 293 -9.00 8.66 20.44
C ASP A 293 -7.62 8.10 20.12
N ILE A 294 -6.80 8.86 19.37
CA ILE A 294 -5.40 8.53 19.06
C ILE A 294 -4.62 8.35 20.36
N LYS A 295 -4.69 9.32 21.29
CA LYS A 295 -4.04 9.25 22.60
C LYS A 295 -4.47 8.01 23.38
N ASN A 296 -5.76 7.73 23.44
CA ASN A 296 -6.27 6.58 24.18
C ASN A 296 -5.80 5.25 23.58
N LYS A 297 -5.86 5.12 22.24
CA LYS A 297 -5.42 3.92 21.53
C LYS A 297 -3.93 3.66 21.69
N ILE A 298 -3.09 4.68 21.52
CA ILE A 298 -1.64 4.55 21.71
C ILE A 298 -1.30 4.17 23.15
N ASN A 299 -1.87 4.86 24.14
CA ASN A 299 -1.54 4.58 25.53
C ASN A 299 -1.99 3.19 25.97
N LYS A 300 -3.20 2.76 25.57
CA LYS A 300 -3.82 1.53 26.04
C LYS A 300 -3.45 0.29 25.23
N TYR A 301 -3.28 0.41 23.92
CA TYR A 301 -3.17 -0.74 23.02
C TYR A 301 -1.84 -0.86 22.30
N ALA A 302 -1.08 0.23 22.12
CA ALA A 302 0.23 0.13 21.48
C ALA A 302 1.21 -0.66 22.36
N PHE A 303 1.66 -1.81 21.86
CA PHE A 303 2.64 -2.66 22.54
C PHE A 303 3.96 -1.91 22.75
N SER A 304 4.54 -2.06 23.95
CA SER A 304 5.75 -1.38 24.39
C SER A 304 6.92 -2.35 24.46
N GLY A 305 8.06 -1.98 23.89
CA GLY A 305 9.35 -2.66 24.08
C GLY A 305 10.10 -2.23 25.34
N GLY A 306 9.57 -1.25 26.09
CA GLY A 306 10.08 -0.85 27.41
C GLY A 306 9.86 -1.89 28.50
N GLN A 307 10.39 -1.62 29.70
CA GLN A 307 10.37 -2.56 30.83
C GLN A 307 9.17 -2.31 31.76
N ASP A 308 8.82 -3.31 32.56
CA ASP A 308 7.67 -3.26 33.49
C ASP A 308 7.82 -2.23 34.62
N SER A 309 9.06 -1.87 34.98
CA SER A 309 9.36 -0.88 36.01
C SER A 309 10.35 0.17 35.52
N ILE A 310 10.25 1.39 36.07
CA ILE A 310 11.17 2.49 35.74
C ILE A 310 12.61 2.08 36.05
N GLU A 311 12.86 1.43 37.20
CA GLU A 311 14.20 0.97 37.59
C GLU A 311 14.81 0.02 36.55
N ASN A 312 14.05 -1.00 36.14
CA ASN A 312 14.49 -1.92 35.10
C ASN A 312 14.69 -1.20 33.77
N HIS A 313 13.81 -0.25 33.43
CA HIS A 313 13.94 0.51 32.20
C HIS A 313 15.19 1.38 32.17
N ARG A 314 15.50 2.07 33.27
CA ARG A 314 16.76 2.85 33.39
C ARG A 314 18.00 1.95 33.28
N LYS A 315 17.90 0.68 33.69
CA LYS A 315 19.02 -0.27 33.71
C LYS A 315 19.22 -1.01 32.39
N TYR A 316 18.14 -1.46 31.76
CA TYR A 316 18.18 -2.36 30.59
C TYR A 316 17.72 -1.69 29.29
N GLY A 317 17.07 -0.53 29.36
CA GLY A 317 16.52 0.15 28.20
C GLY A 317 15.31 -0.54 27.57
N ALA A 318 14.96 -0.10 26.36
CA ALA A 318 13.86 -0.64 25.57
C ALA A 318 14.36 -1.57 24.45
N ASN A 319 13.58 -2.61 24.15
CA ASN A 319 13.73 -3.36 22.90
C ASN A 319 12.99 -2.63 21.77
N LEU A 320 13.74 -1.86 20.97
CA LEU A 320 13.19 -1.08 19.85
C LEU A 320 12.63 -1.96 18.73
N GLU A 321 13.11 -3.21 18.59
CA GLU A 321 12.69 -4.07 17.49
C GLU A 321 11.21 -4.43 17.57
N VAL A 322 10.65 -4.51 18.78
CA VAL A 322 9.26 -4.93 19.03
C VAL A 322 8.35 -3.76 19.40
N ASP A 323 8.90 -2.56 19.61
CA ASP A 323 8.15 -1.41 20.11
C ASP A 323 7.31 -0.77 19.00
N ILE A 324 5.98 -0.83 19.15
CA ILE A 324 5.04 -0.28 18.16
C ILE A 324 5.17 1.25 18.06
N PRO A 325 5.32 2.00 19.16
CA PRO A 325 5.53 3.44 19.06
C PRO A 325 6.73 3.85 18.21
N ILE A 326 7.89 3.22 18.39
CA ILE A 326 9.09 3.45 17.56
C ILE A 326 8.81 3.10 16.11
N LYS A 327 8.18 1.95 15.84
CA LYS A 327 7.81 1.60 14.46
C LYS A 327 6.91 2.64 13.84
N TYR A 328 5.90 3.16 14.53
CA TYR A 328 5.04 4.19 13.94
C TYR A 328 5.79 5.51 13.70
N LEU A 329 6.73 5.87 14.57
CA LEU A 329 7.63 7.01 14.33
C LEU A 329 8.51 6.79 13.10
N ASP A 330 8.99 5.57 12.85
CA ASP A 330 9.75 5.24 11.63
C ASP A 330 8.95 5.52 10.35
N PHE A 331 7.62 5.37 10.38
CA PHE A 331 6.77 5.71 9.23
C PHE A 331 6.48 7.20 9.15
N PHE A 332 6.16 7.87 10.26
CA PHE A 332 5.47 9.17 10.20
C PHE A 332 6.24 10.37 10.77
N LEU A 333 7.30 10.15 11.54
CA LEU A 333 8.14 11.26 11.98
C LEU A 333 9.07 11.67 10.83
N GLU A 334 8.98 12.89 10.30
CA GLU A 334 9.79 13.29 9.12
C GLU A 334 11.29 13.45 9.39
N ASP A 335 11.66 13.85 10.62
CA ASP A 335 13.03 14.17 11.01
C ASP A 335 13.83 12.91 11.40
N ASP A 336 14.83 12.55 10.59
CA ASP A 336 15.71 11.40 10.82
C ASP A 336 16.64 11.59 12.03
N VAL A 337 17.06 12.83 12.32
CA VAL A 337 17.92 13.15 13.47
C VAL A 337 17.13 13.01 14.76
N GLU A 338 15.90 13.51 14.78
CA GLU A 338 15.01 13.35 15.93
C GLU A 338 14.69 11.87 16.19
N LEU A 339 14.38 11.12 15.14
CA LEU A 339 14.09 9.69 15.25
C LEU A 339 15.27 8.91 15.85
N GLU A 340 16.49 9.16 15.35
CA GLU A 340 17.68 8.49 15.86
C GLU A 340 18.00 8.90 17.31
N HIS A 341 17.75 10.16 17.67
CA HIS A 341 17.84 10.60 19.06
C HIS A 341 16.86 9.82 19.96
N ILE A 342 15.59 9.71 19.56
CA ILE A 342 14.57 8.95 20.31
C ILE A 342 14.99 7.48 20.45
N ARG A 343 15.44 6.84 19.37
CA ARG A 343 15.93 5.45 19.38
C ARG A 343 17.07 5.28 20.38
N LYS A 344 18.07 6.14 20.34
CA LYS A 344 19.21 6.10 21.26
C LYS A 344 18.78 6.31 22.72
N GLU A 345 17.99 7.33 23.02
CA GLU A 345 17.59 7.65 24.38
C GLU A 345 16.65 6.57 24.96
N TYR A 346 15.71 6.07 24.17
CA TYR A 346 14.78 5.02 24.60
C TYR A 346 15.46 3.65 24.73
N GLY A 347 16.30 3.29 23.75
CA GLY A 347 17.07 2.04 23.77
C GLY A 347 18.07 1.98 24.93
N THR A 348 18.55 3.11 25.42
CA THR A 348 19.44 3.19 26.59
C THR A 348 18.71 3.44 27.91
N GLY A 349 17.37 3.55 27.90
CA GLY A 349 16.56 3.76 29.09
C GLY A 349 16.55 5.20 29.64
N ARG A 350 17.13 6.17 28.92
CA ARG A 350 17.11 7.59 29.28
C ARG A 350 15.79 8.29 28.96
N MET A 351 15.10 7.86 27.91
CA MET A 351 13.72 8.23 27.63
C MET A 351 12.79 7.12 28.11
N LEU A 352 11.64 7.43 28.70
CA LEU A 352 10.65 6.45 29.14
C LEU A 352 9.61 6.15 28.03
N THR A 353 8.95 4.99 28.10
CA THR A 353 7.87 4.62 27.16
C THR A 353 6.79 5.70 27.04
N GLY A 354 6.42 6.34 28.15
CA GLY A 354 5.40 7.40 28.15
C GLY A 354 5.82 8.64 27.35
N GLU A 355 7.11 8.95 27.31
CA GLU A 355 7.66 10.08 26.56
C GLU A 355 7.66 9.78 25.04
N VAL A 356 8.07 8.58 24.65
CA VAL A 356 8.01 8.11 23.25
C VAL A 356 6.55 8.09 22.75
N LYS A 357 5.64 7.50 23.54
CA LYS A 357 4.20 7.48 23.21
C LYS A 357 3.64 8.90 23.08
N LYS A 358 4.02 9.83 23.97
CA LYS A 358 3.60 11.23 23.88
C LYS A 358 4.04 11.85 22.55
N ARG A 359 5.31 11.69 22.17
CA ARG A 359 5.82 12.23 20.91
C ARG A 359 5.09 11.64 19.69
N LEU A 360 4.86 10.33 19.70
CA LEU A 360 4.07 9.68 18.66
C LEU A 360 2.65 10.25 18.57
N ILE A 361 1.97 10.44 19.71
CA ILE A 361 0.61 10.99 19.74
C ILE A 361 0.58 12.38 19.11
N GLU A 362 1.58 13.22 19.35
CA GLU A 362 1.70 14.55 18.73
C GLU A 362 1.81 14.43 17.20
N VAL A 363 2.74 13.61 16.70
CA VAL A 363 2.97 13.38 15.26
C VAL A 363 1.69 12.88 14.57
N LEU A 364 1.05 11.85 15.15
CA LEU A 364 -0.15 11.26 14.55
C LEU A 364 -1.35 12.19 14.63
N THR A 365 -1.52 12.94 15.73
CA THR A 365 -2.62 13.89 15.87
C THR A 365 -2.48 14.99 14.83
N GLU A 366 -1.29 15.56 14.63
CA GLU A 366 -1.08 16.57 13.61
C GLU A 366 -1.37 16.03 12.20
N MET A 367 -0.89 14.83 11.89
CA MET A 367 -1.12 14.18 10.59
C MET A 367 -2.61 13.91 10.35
N VAL A 368 -3.31 13.31 11.31
CA VAL A 368 -4.74 12.98 11.19
C VAL A 368 -5.59 14.25 11.12
N GLU A 369 -5.30 15.28 11.92
CA GLU A 369 -6.04 16.55 11.84
C GLU A 369 -5.78 17.32 10.54
N ARG A 370 -4.59 17.20 9.94
CA ARG A 370 -4.35 17.69 8.55
C ARG A 370 -5.22 16.94 7.55
N HIS A 371 -5.25 15.61 7.62
CA HIS A 371 -6.08 14.79 6.73
C HIS A 371 -7.57 15.11 6.90
N ARG A 372 -8.07 15.21 8.14
CA ARG A 372 -9.47 15.55 8.43
C ARG A 372 -9.86 16.91 7.85
N ARG A 373 -8.99 17.92 7.98
CA ARG A 373 -9.21 19.25 7.37
C ARG A 373 -9.25 19.17 5.84
N ALA A 374 -8.34 18.43 5.21
CA ALA A 374 -8.34 18.22 3.77
C ALA A 374 -9.60 17.48 3.30
N ARG A 375 -9.98 16.40 3.99
CA ARG A 375 -11.21 15.63 3.70
C ARG A 375 -12.46 16.48 3.84
N ALA A 376 -12.53 17.37 4.83
CA ALA A 376 -13.66 18.27 5.03
C ALA A 376 -13.86 19.26 3.86
N THR A 377 -12.81 19.50 3.04
CA THR A 377 -12.92 20.32 1.82
C THR A 377 -13.33 19.51 0.58
N VAL A 378 -13.35 18.18 0.65
CA VAL A 378 -13.72 17.33 -0.49
C VAL A 378 -15.24 17.30 -0.62
N THR A 379 -15.74 17.95 -1.68
CA THR A 379 -17.17 17.92 -2.01
C THR A 379 -17.51 16.71 -2.90
N ASP A 380 -18.80 16.39 -3.03
CA ASP A 380 -19.23 15.32 -3.92
C ASP A 380 -18.93 15.65 -5.39
N GLU A 381 -18.98 16.93 -5.79
CA GLU A 381 -18.56 17.36 -7.13
C GLU A 381 -17.07 17.15 -7.36
N MET A 382 -16.23 17.32 -6.33
CA MET A 382 -14.81 16.99 -6.45
C MET A 382 -14.63 15.50 -6.70
N VAL A 383 -15.33 14.64 -5.94
CA VAL A 383 -15.31 13.19 -6.16
C VAL A 383 -15.73 12.86 -7.59
N ASP A 384 -16.81 13.47 -8.08
CA ASP A 384 -17.28 13.28 -9.45
C ASP A 384 -16.23 13.70 -10.49
N VAL A 385 -15.49 14.79 -10.27
CA VAL A 385 -14.42 15.22 -11.20
C VAL A 385 -13.23 14.26 -11.20
N PHE A 386 -12.87 13.69 -10.05
CA PHE A 386 -11.82 12.65 -9.97
C PHE A 386 -12.29 11.33 -10.60
N MET A 387 -13.58 11.02 -10.53
CA MET A 387 -14.17 9.77 -11.02
C MET A 387 -14.76 9.84 -12.43
N ALA A 388 -14.86 11.04 -13.02
CA ALA A 388 -15.36 11.22 -14.37
C ALA A 388 -14.38 10.67 -15.41
N ILE A 389 -14.91 9.92 -16.38
CA ILE A 389 -14.19 9.50 -17.58
C ILE A 389 -13.94 10.76 -18.43
N ARG A 390 -12.76 11.36 -18.29
CA ARG A 390 -12.40 12.61 -18.97
C ARG A 390 -10.94 12.65 -19.40
N PRO A 391 -10.60 13.38 -20.49
CA PRO A 391 -9.20 13.56 -20.86
C PRO A 391 -8.45 14.40 -19.82
N LEU A 392 -7.17 14.08 -19.64
CA LEU A 392 -6.23 14.82 -18.79
C LEU A 392 -5.10 15.40 -19.65
N PRO A 393 -5.34 16.53 -20.37
CA PRO A 393 -4.45 17.00 -21.44
C PRO A 393 -3.05 17.39 -20.95
N ASN A 394 -2.91 17.78 -19.69
CA ASN A 394 -1.64 18.23 -19.09
C ASN A 394 -1.02 17.18 -18.15
N MET A 395 -1.45 15.92 -18.23
CA MET A 395 -1.07 14.91 -17.23
C MET A 395 0.42 14.58 -17.16
N PHE A 396 1.19 14.93 -18.19
CA PHE A 396 2.63 14.69 -18.29
C PHE A 396 3.50 15.96 -18.23
N ASN A 397 2.86 17.13 -18.02
CA ASN A 397 3.52 18.44 -18.06
C ASN A 397 4.24 18.81 -16.76
#